data_AF-A0A9D5H097-F1
#
_entry.id   AF-A0A9D5H097-F1
#
_cell.length_a   1.000
_cell.length_b   1.000
_cell.length_c   1.000
_cell.angle_alpha   90.00
_cell.angle_beta   90.00
_cell.angle_gamma   90.00
#
_symmetry.space_group_name_H-M   'P 1'
#
loop_
_entity.id
_entity.type
_entity.pdbx_description
1 polymer ?
#
loop_
_entity_poly.entity_id
_entity_poly.type
_entity_poly.pdbx_seq_one_letter_code
_entity_poly.pdbx_strand_id
1 'polypeptide(L)'
;MNHATFLNLNDPLVNEIGNFAVNEYNKQVFFSDCPCVIFSCASLNHATFLNLNDPLVNEIGNFAVNEYNKQGNKLKFEKVVDGVSETTSQGTNYRITLSASYGSTSKNYAAIVLDNPIQHIRKLMNFAPIKA
;
A
#
# COMPACT_ATOMS: atom_id res chain seq x y z
N MET A 1 -16.98 29.40 15.13
CA MET A 1 -16.08 29.27 16.30
C MET A 1 -15.99 27.79 16.58
N ASN A 2 -14.87 27.18 16.20
CA ASN A 2 -14.72 25.73 16.21
C ASN A 2 -13.77 25.44 17.37
N HIS A 3 -14.31 24.93 18.46
CA HIS A 3 -13.55 24.60 19.66
C HIS A 3 -12.75 23.32 19.40
N ALA A 4 -11.45 23.45 19.12
CA ALA A 4 -10.54 22.33 19.07
C ALA A 4 -10.14 21.97 20.50
N THR A 5 -10.49 20.77 20.94
CA THR A 5 -10.08 20.25 22.25
C THR A 5 -8.64 19.75 22.14
N PHE A 6 -7.71 20.41 22.83
CA PHE A 6 -6.32 19.96 22.93
C PHE A 6 -6.25 18.74 23.87
N LEU A 7 -5.67 17.63 23.39
CA LEU A 7 -5.48 16.42 24.20
C LEU A 7 -4.36 16.63 25.22
N ASN A 8 -4.62 16.25 26.48
CA ASN A 8 -3.68 16.37 27.59
C ASN A 8 -2.66 15.22 27.56
N LEU A 9 -1.40 15.55 27.34
CA LEU A 9 -0.29 14.59 27.21
C LEU A 9 0.10 13.90 28.53
N ASN A 10 -0.48 14.29 29.66
CA ASN A 10 -0.27 13.63 30.96
C ASN A 10 -1.30 12.53 31.25
N ASP A 11 -2.22 12.26 30.33
CA ASP A 11 -3.12 11.11 30.41
C ASP A 11 -2.36 9.83 30.02
N PRO A 12 -2.33 8.79 30.88
CA PRO A 12 -1.60 7.55 30.59
C PRO A 12 -2.08 6.83 29.32
N LEU A 13 -3.33 7.03 28.87
CA LEU A 13 -3.84 6.48 27.61
C LEU A 13 -3.35 7.26 26.38
N VAL A 14 -3.10 8.56 26.53
CA VAL A 14 -2.55 9.43 25.47
C VAL A 14 -1.04 9.20 25.30
N ASN A 15 -0.33 8.88 26.38
CA ASN A 15 1.09 8.52 26.36
C ASN A 15 1.34 7.23 25.56
N GLU A 16 0.43 6.26 25.60
CA GLU A 16 0.55 5.00 24.85
C GLU A 16 0.39 5.23 23.33
N ILE A 17 -0.53 6.11 22.93
CA ILE A 17 -0.70 6.55 21.54
C ILE A 17 0.50 7.41 21.08
N GLY A 18 1.04 8.25 21.96
CA GLY A 18 2.22 9.09 21.69
C GLY A 18 3.50 8.28 21.48
N ASN A 19 3.73 7.24 22.28
CA ASN A 19 4.93 6.40 22.16
C ASN A 19 4.90 5.51 20.90
N PHE A 20 3.73 5.13 20.41
CA PHE A 20 3.61 4.42 19.13
C PHE A 20 4.00 5.31 17.95
N ALA A 21 3.62 6.60 17.99
CA ALA A 21 4.00 7.56 16.97
C ALA A 21 5.51 7.92 17.01
N VAL A 22 6.12 8.03 18.19
CA VAL A 22 7.55 8.44 18.31
C VAL A 22 8.52 7.34 17.85
N ASN A 23 8.18 6.07 18.04
CA ASN A 23 9.10 4.97 17.73
C ASN A 23 9.32 4.73 16.22
N GLU A 24 8.44 5.25 15.37
CA GLU A 24 8.57 5.21 13.91
C GLU A 24 9.34 6.41 13.33
N TYR A 25 9.48 7.50 14.10
CA TYR A 25 10.21 8.72 13.68
C TYR A 25 11.73 8.64 13.92
N ASN A 26 12.21 7.79 14.82
CA ASN A 26 13.64 7.73 15.19
C ASN A 26 14.55 6.99 14.19
N LYS A 27 14.06 6.65 12.98
CA LYS A 27 14.91 6.04 11.93
C LYS A 27 15.35 7.00 10.81
N GLN A 28 15.06 8.30 10.92
CA GLN A 28 15.61 9.31 10.01
C GLN A 28 16.31 10.41 10.82
N VAL A 29 17.56 10.13 11.17
CA VAL A 29 18.52 11.18 11.55
C VAL A 29 18.83 11.98 10.29
N PHE A 30 18.52 13.29 10.24
CA PHE A 30 19.36 14.30 9.59
C PHE A 30 19.00 15.74 10.05
N PHE A 31 20.05 16.49 10.33
CA PHE A 31 20.13 17.80 10.96
C PHE A 31 19.55 18.92 10.09
N SER A 32 18.87 19.91 10.70
CA SER A 32 18.78 21.25 10.15
C SER A 32 18.46 22.27 11.25
N ASP A 33 19.50 22.78 11.91
CA ASP A 33 19.44 23.99 12.72
C ASP A 33 19.27 25.21 11.80
N CYS A 34 18.03 25.66 11.56
CA CYS A 34 17.70 26.99 11.02
C CYS A 34 16.23 27.33 11.29
N PRO A 35 15.90 28.45 11.97
CA PRO A 35 14.52 28.86 12.19
C PRO A 35 13.99 29.57 10.93
N CYS A 36 12.75 29.22 10.55
CA CYS A 36 11.90 29.91 9.58
C CYS A 36 12.14 29.62 8.09
N VAL A 37 11.47 28.61 7.51
CA VAL A 37 10.56 28.80 6.34
C VAL A 37 9.72 27.55 6.02
N ILE A 38 8.40 27.78 5.93
CA ILE A 38 7.31 27.07 5.23
C ILE A 38 7.16 25.55 5.43
N PHE A 39 5.95 25.15 5.86
CA PHE A 39 5.41 23.80 5.75
C PHE A 39 5.53 23.24 4.33
N SER A 40 6.64 22.57 4.01
CA SER A 40 6.56 21.44 3.10
C SER A 40 6.34 20.21 3.96
N CYS A 41 5.09 19.77 4.11
CA CYS A 41 4.88 18.36 4.37
C CYS A 41 5.40 17.64 3.12
N ALA A 42 6.67 17.22 3.15
CA ALA A 42 7.10 16.21 2.22
C ALA A 42 6.20 15.01 2.52
N SER A 43 5.24 14.75 1.64
CA SER A 43 4.54 13.47 1.62
C SER A 43 5.62 12.43 1.37
N LEU A 44 6.15 11.88 2.46
CA LEU A 44 6.94 10.67 2.41
C LEU A 44 6.01 9.65 1.78
N ASN A 45 6.31 9.28 0.54
CA ASN A 45 5.65 8.19 -0.16
C ASN A 45 6.03 6.91 0.61
N HIS A 46 5.35 6.66 1.71
CA HIS A 46 5.62 5.53 2.58
C HIS A 46 4.94 4.31 1.96
N ALA A 47 5.75 3.43 1.37
CA ALA A 47 5.30 2.14 0.90
C ALA A 47 5.27 1.17 2.09
N THR A 48 4.12 0.58 2.38
CA THR A 48 3.97 -0.42 3.44
C THR A 48 4.02 -1.82 2.83
N PHE A 49 4.73 -2.74 3.48
CA PHE A 49 4.74 -4.14 3.06
C PHE A 49 3.38 -4.78 3.34
N LEU A 50 2.90 -5.58 2.38
CA LEU A 50 1.62 -6.25 2.48
C LEU A 50 1.72 -7.49 3.38
N ASN A 51 0.70 -7.68 4.20
CA ASN A 51 0.49 -8.96 4.86
C ASN A 51 -0.15 -9.94 3.87
N LEU A 52 0.61 -10.95 3.42
CA LEU A 52 0.13 -11.94 2.44
C LEU A 52 -1.04 -12.81 2.95
N ASN A 53 -1.27 -12.84 4.26
CA ASN A 53 -2.41 -13.53 4.87
C ASN A 53 -3.67 -12.66 4.92
N ASP A 54 -3.58 -11.37 4.57
CA ASP A 54 -4.73 -10.49 4.50
C ASP A 54 -5.66 -10.92 3.34
N PRO A 55 -6.95 -11.18 3.60
CA PRO A 55 -7.91 -11.50 2.55
C PRO A 55 -7.95 -10.44 1.44
N LEU A 56 -7.78 -9.15 1.77
CA LEU A 56 -7.76 -8.07 0.80
C LEU A 56 -6.62 -8.22 -0.21
N VAL A 57 -5.43 -8.65 0.24
CA VAL A 57 -4.29 -8.86 -0.66
C VAL A 57 -4.58 -9.97 -1.66
N ASN A 58 -5.23 -11.04 -1.21
CA ASN A 58 -5.68 -12.11 -2.10
C ASN A 58 -6.77 -11.65 -3.08
N GLU A 59 -7.70 -10.81 -2.64
CA GLU A 59 -8.71 -10.20 -3.52
C GLU A 59 -8.09 -9.31 -4.59
N ILE A 60 -7.09 -8.50 -4.24
CA ILE A 60 -6.37 -7.65 -5.19
C ILE A 60 -5.62 -8.50 -6.21
N GLY A 61 -4.96 -9.58 -5.79
CA GLY A 61 -4.30 -10.54 -6.69
C GLY A 61 -5.27 -11.23 -7.64
N ASN A 62 -6.40 -11.70 -7.12
CA ASN A 62 -7.45 -12.33 -7.92
C ASN A 62 -8.08 -11.34 -8.93
N PHE A 63 -8.34 -10.11 -8.49
CA PHE A 63 -8.80 -9.03 -9.36
C PHE A 63 -7.82 -8.77 -10.51
N ALA A 64 -6.51 -8.67 -10.22
CA ALA A 64 -5.50 -8.42 -11.24
C ALA A 64 -5.48 -9.49 -12.34
N VAL A 65 -5.55 -10.77 -11.95
CA VAL A 65 -5.60 -11.89 -12.90
C VAL A 65 -6.90 -11.89 -13.71
N ASN A 66 -8.04 -11.65 -13.07
CA ASN A 66 -9.33 -11.61 -13.76
C ASN A 66 -9.41 -10.47 -14.78
N GLU A 67 -8.95 -9.27 -14.44
CA GLU A 67 -8.89 -8.15 -15.39
C GLU A 67 -7.94 -8.44 -16.56
N TYR A 68 -6.79 -9.06 -16.30
CA TYR A 68 -5.86 -9.44 -17.36
C TYR A 68 -6.44 -10.52 -18.30
N ASN A 69 -7.22 -11.45 -17.76
CA ASN A 69 -7.89 -12.51 -18.54
C ASN A 69 -8.99 -11.99 -19.47
N LYS A 70 -9.61 -10.83 -19.16
CA LYS A 70 -10.57 -10.18 -20.08
C LYS A 70 -9.95 -9.83 -21.44
N GLN A 71 -8.63 -9.75 -21.53
CA GLN A 71 -7.88 -9.50 -22.76
C GLN A 71 -7.64 -10.78 -23.59
N GLY A 72 -8.21 -11.92 -23.20
CA GLY A 72 -8.09 -13.21 -23.90
C GLY A 72 -7.11 -14.20 -23.27
N ASN A 73 -6.49 -13.84 -22.14
CA ASN A 73 -5.62 -14.74 -21.37
C ASN A 73 -6.44 -15.72 -20.51
N LYS A 74 -5.83 -16.82 -20.08
CA LYS A 74 -6.47 -17.85 -19.23
C LYS A 74 -5.58 -18.24 -18.05
N LEU A 75 -5.04 -17.25 -17.36
CA LEU A 75 -4.25 -17.46 -16.16
C LEU A 75 -5.15 -17.83 -14.97
N LYS A 76 -4.71 -18.75 -14.13
CA LYS A 76 -5.35 -19.07 -12.86
C LYS A 76 -4.55 -18.43 -11.73
N PHE A 77 -5.18 -17.57 -10.95
CA PHE A 77 -4.57 -16.98 -9.75
C PHE A 77 -4.23 -18.09 -8.74
N GLU A 78 -3.02 -18.04 -8.17
CA GLU A 78 -2.60 -18.99 -7.13
C GLU A 78 -2.44 -18.29 -5.79
N LYS A 79 -1.57 -17.26 -5.72
CA LYS A 79 -1.32 -16.47 -4.52
C LYS A 79 -0.55 -15.19 -4.84
N VAL A 80 -0.62 -14.22 -3.94
CA VAL A 80 0.36 -13.13 -3.88
C VAL A 80 1.62 -13.65 -3.17
N VAL A 81 2.80 -13.37 -3.72
CA VAL A 81 4.08 -13.81 -3.15
C VAL A 81 4.86 -12.68 -2.49
N ASP A 82 4.62 -11.44 -2.90
CA ASP A 82 5.21 -10.24 -2.31
C ASP A 82 4.40 -9.01 -2.74
N GLY A 83 4.56 -7.91 -2.03
CA GLY A 83 4.04 -6.64 -2.49
C GLY A 83 4.06 -5.53 -1.45
N VAL A 84 3.83 -4.32 -1.94
CA VAL A 84 3.68 -3.11 -1.13
C VAL A 84 2.40 -2.37 -1.49
N SER A 85 1.85 -1.62 -0.54
CA SER A 85 0.84 -0.60 -0.81
C SER A 85 1.39 0.80 -0.62
N GLU A 86 0.92 1.71 -1.46
CA GLU A 86 1.29 3.12 -1.45
C GLU A 86 0.02 3.96 -1.47
N THR A 87 -0.22 4.78 -0.45
CA THR A 87 -1.34 5.72 -0.45
C THR A 87 -1.00 6.93 -1.32
N THR A 88 -1.90 7.25 -2.25
CA THR A 88 -1.80 8.39 -3.16
C THR A 88 -3.07 9.23 -3.10
N SER A 89 -3.07 10.40 -3.75
CA SER A 89 -4.26 11.24 -3.86
C SER A 89 -5.43 10.58 -4.61
N GLN A 90 -5.17 9.53 -5.40
CA GLN A 90 -6.18 8.83 -6.20
C GLN A 90 -6.72 7.56 -5.52
N GLY A 91 -6.13 7.14 -4.40
CA GLY A 91 -6.41 5.87 -3.72
C GLY A 91 -5.12 5.14 -3.34
N THR A 92 -5.22 3.83 -3.12
CA THR A 92 -4.10 2.97 -2.76
C THR A 92 -3.60 2.21 -3.97
N ASN A 93 -2.30 2.35 -4.27
CA ASN A 93 -1.63 1.55 -5.28
C ASN A 93 -1.04 0.30 -4.64
N TYR A 94 -1.51 -0.87 -5.05
CA TYR A 94 -0.94 -2.16 -4.69
C TYR A 94 0.04 -2.57 -5.78
N ARG A 95 1.34 -2.59 -5.45
CA ARG A 95 2.38 -3.13 -6.32
C ARG A 95 2.70 -4.53 -5.82
N ILE A 96 2.21 -5.54 -6.52
CA ILE A 96 2.27 -6.92 -6.06
C ILE A 96 3.03 -7.78 -7.06
N THR A 97 3.72 -8.79 -6.53
CA THR A 97 4.13 -9.96 -7.28
C THR A 97 3.21 -11.11 -6.94
N LEU A 98 2.64 -11.75 -7.95
CA LEU A 98 1.72 -12.87 -7.79
C LEU A 98 2.16 -14.07 -8.61
N SER A 99 1.81 -15.26 -8.12
CA SER A 99 1.94 -16.52 -8.83
C SER A 99 0.64 -16.81 -9.55
N ALA A 100 0.74 -17.15 -10.84
CA ALA A 100 -0.39 -17.60 -11.64
C ALA A 100 0.02 -18.70 -12.60
N SER A 101 -0.88 -19.64 -12.83
CA SER A 101 -0.64 -20.77 -13.73
C SER A 101 -1.41 -20.70 -15.03
N TYR A 102 -0.79 -21.23 -16.08
CA TYR A 102 -1.45 -21.59 -17.34
C TYR A 102 -1.28 -23.09 -17.56
N GLY A 103 -2.35 -23.85 -17.36
CA GLY A 103 -2.28 -25.32 -17.35
C GLY A 103 -1.43 -25.82 -16.19
N SER A 104 -0.36 -26.56 -16.49
CA SER A 104 0.57 -27.13 -15.49
C SER A 104 1.78 -26.23 -15.17
N THR A 105 1.92 -25.08 -15.85
CA THR A 105 3.07 -24.19 -15.67
C THR A 105 2.68 -23.00 -14.82
N SER A 106 3.32 -22.84 -13.66
CA SER A 106 3.19 -21.65 -12.81
C SER A 106 4.33 -20.66 -13.08
N LYS A 107 4.00 -19.37 -13.11
CA LYS A 107 4.94 -18.25 -13.31
C LYS A 107 4.59 -17.09 -12.39
N ASN A 108 5.58 -16.27 -12.11
CA ASN A 108 5.40 -15.03 -11.36
C ASN A 108 5.13 -13.85 -12.30
N TYR A 109 4.26 -12.94 -11.84
CA TYR A 109 3.84 -11.75 -12.56
C TYR A 109 3.89 -10.55 -11.62
N ALA A 110 4.34 -9.41 -12.13
CA ALA A 110 4.21 -8.13 -11.46
C ALA A 110 2.89 -7.48 -11.89
N ALA A 111 2.11 -7.01 -10.91
CA ALA A 111 0.87 -6.29 -11.16
C ALA A 111 0.80 -5.00 -10.33
N ILE A 112 0.19 -3.97 -10.90
CA ILE A 112 -0.14 -2.73 -10.21
C ILE A 112 -1.64 -2.55 -10.26
N VAL A 113 -2.28 -2.49 -9.10
CA VAL A 113 -3.73 -2.28 -8.96
C VAL A 113 -3.97 -1.00 -8.16
N LEU A 114 -4.75 -0.09 -8.74
CA LEU A 114 -5.27 1.07 -8.01
C LEU A 114 -6.62 0.69 -7.40
N ASP A 115 -6.77 0.90 -6.10
CA ASP A 115 -8.03 0.72 -5.38
C ASP A 115 -8.44 2.00 -4.65
N ASN A 116 -9.67 2.42 -4.86
CA ASN A 116 -10.28 3.54 -4.16
C ASN A 116 -11.71 3.16 -3.75
N PRO A 117 -11.91 2.69 -2.51
CA PRO A 117 -13.22 2.30 -2.01
C PRO A 117 -14.22 3.45 -1.96
N ILE A 118 -13.77 4.68 -1.70
CA ILE A 118 -14.63 5.89 -1.60
C ILE A 118 -15.23 6.22 -2.97
N GLN A 119 -14.44 6.09 -4.03
CA GLN A 119 -14.90 6.34 -5.39
C GLN A 119 -15.44 5.08 -6.08
N HIS A 120 -15.42 3.93 -5.40
CA HIS A 120 -15.76 2.62 -5.94
C HIS A 120 -14.97 2.26 -7.21
N ILE A 121 -13.70 2.68 -7.26
CA ILE A 121 -12.80 2.43 -8.38
C ILE A 121 -11.84 1.32 -7.98
N ARG A 122 -11.76 0.26 -8.79
CA ARG A 122 -10.65 -0.69 -8.76
C ARG A 122 -10.17 -0.91 -10.20
N LYS A 123 -8.89 -0.70 -10.45
CA LYS A 123 -8.34 -0.72 -11.81
C LYS A 123 -6.99 -1.39 -11.87
N LEU A 124 -6.84 -2.30 -12.84
CA LEU A 124 -5.54 -2.85 -13.21
C LEU A 124 -4.78 -1.81 -14.04
N MET A 125 -3.67 -1.32 -13.49
CA MET A 125 -2.81 -0.32 -14.13
C MET A 125 -1.70 -0.97 -14.94
N ASN A 126 -1.15 -2.08 -14.46
CA ASN A 126 -0.11 -2.83 -15.15
C ASN A 126 -0.16 -4.31 -14.79
N PHE A 127 0.22 -5.17 -15.72
CA PHE A 127 0.38 -6.61 -15.51
C PHE A 127 1.44 -7.16 -16.48
N ALA A 128 2.52 -7.73 -15.95
CA ALA A 128 3.64 -8.22 -16.77
C ALA A 128 4.28 -9.48 -16.17
N PRO A 129 4.71 -10.44 -17.00
CA PRO A 129 5.49 -11.58 -16.52
C PRO A 129 6.85 -11.14 -15.99
N ILE A 130 7.31 -11.74 -14.89
CA ILE A 130 8.68 -11.55 -14.40
C ILE A 130 9.56 -12.56 -15.11
N LYS A 131 10.62 -12.07 -15.75
CA LYS A 131 11.64 -12.95 -16.36
C LYS A 131 12.47 -13.56 -15.24
N ALA A 132 12.68 -14.88 -15.33
CA ALA A 132 13.64 -15.61 -14.50
C ALA A 132 15.07 -15.28 -14.92
#